data_AF-A0A443SP63-F1
#
_entry.id   AF-A0A443SP63-F1
#
_cell.length_a   1.000
_cell.length_b   1.000
_cell.length_c   1.000
_cell.angle_alpha   90.00
_cell.angle_beta   90.00
_cell.angle_gamma   90.00
#
_symmetry.space_group_name_H-M   'P 1'
#
loop_
_entity.id
_entity.type
_entity.pdbx_description
1 polymer ?
#
loop_
_entity_poly.entity_id
_entity_poly.type
_entity_poly.pdbx_seq_one_letter_code
_entity_poly.pdbx_strand_id
1 'polypeptide(L)' 'MTRGNQRELARQKNQKKTLEQQKKKGANEKDANKGMSLEERRHRDAEVMRMKQEKANQQKQKPSSH' A
#
# COMPACT_ATOMS: atom_id res chain seq x y z
N MET A 1 -27.01 12.65 -26.50
CA MET A 1 -26.27 12.85 -25.23
C MET A 1 -26.42 11.69 -24.21
N THR A 2 -27.24 10.66 -24.48
CA THR A 2 -27.63 9.61 -23.50
C THR A 2 -26.88 8.26 -23.60
N ARG A 3 -25.72 8.21 -24.28
CA ARG A 3 -24.90 6.98 -24.38
C ARG A 3 -23.43 7.14 -24.01
N GLY A 4 -22.88 8.37 -24.09
CA GLY A 4 -21.52 8.67 -23.63
C GLY A 4 -21.35 8.47 -22.13
N ASN A 5 -22.36 8.85 -21.34
CA ASN A 5 -22.36 8.70 -19.89
C ASN A 5 -22.33 7.23 -19.45
N GLN A 6 -23.08 6.35 -20.13
CA GLN A 6 -23.11 4.92 -19.78
C GLN A 6 -21.81 4.19 -20.11
N ARG A 7 -21.15 4.55 -21.23
CA ARG A 7 -19.83 4.00 -21.57
C ARG A 7 -18.78 4.43 -20.57
N GLU A 8 -18.79 5.70 -20.20
CA GLU A 8 -17.81 6.23 -19.24
C GLU A 8 -18.03 5.68 -17.83
N LEU A 9 -19.30 5.57 -17.41
CA LEU A 9 -19.66 4.92 -16.15
C LEU A 9 -19.23 3.45 -16.11
N ALA A 10 -19.35 2.70 -17.21
CA ALA A 10 -18.88 1.33 -17.29
C ALA A 10 -17.35 1.22 -17.18
N ARG A 11 -16.59 2.13 -17.82
CA ARG A 11 -15.13 2.18 -17.67
C ARG A 11 -14.72 2.50 -16.24
N GLN A 12 -15.35 3.49 -15.61
CA GLN A 12 -15.09 3.84 -14.22
C GLN A 12 -15.40 2.67 -13.28
N LYS A 13 -16.51 1.96 -13.49
CA LYS A 13 -16.86 0.75 -12.71
C LYS A 13 -15.82 -0.35 -12.88
N ASN A 14 -15.35 -0.59 -14.10
CA ASN A 14 -14.31 -1.59 -14.36
C ASN A 14 -12.98 -1.20 -13.72
N GLN A 15 -12.53 0.04 -13.88
CA GLN A 15 -11.32 0.54 -13.23
C GLN A 15 -11.42 0.43 -11.72
N LYS A 16 -12.55 0.83 -11.13
CA LYS A 16 -12.79 0.70 -9.69
C LYS A 16 -12.73 -0.75 -9.24
N LYS A 17 -13.35 -1.68 -9.98
CA LYS A 17 -13.31 -3.11 -9.69
C LYS A 17 -11.89 -3.67 -9.74
N THR A 18 -11.10 -3.29 -10.74
CA THR A 18 -9.68 -3.70 -10.84
C THR A 18 -8.86 -3.16 -9.67
N LEU A 19 -9.04 -1.88 -9.30
CA LEU A 19 -8.37 -1.28 -8.15
C LEU A 19 -8.77 -1.94 -6.82
N GLU A 20 -10.05 -2.27 -6.64
CA GLU A 20 -10.52 -2.99 -5.47
C GLU A 20 -9.96 -4.41 -5.40
N GLN A 21 -9.88 -5.11 -6.53
CA GLN A 21 -9.23 -6.42 -6.61
C GLN A 21 -7.75 -6.33 -6.25
N GLN A 22 -7.02 -5.32 -6.76
CA GLN A 22 -5.61 -5.09 -6.39
C GLN A 22 -5.43 -4.81 -4.89
N LYS A 23 -6.36 -4.08 -4.25
CA LYS A 23 -6.35 -3.85 -2.80
C LYS A 23 -6.64 -5.13 -1.99
N LYS A 24 -7.51 -6.00 -2.51
CA LYS A 24 -7.91 -7.27 -1.89
C LYS A 24 -6.88 -8.39 -2.08
N LYS A 25 -5.93 -8.24 -3.02
CA LYS A 25 -4.82 -9.18 -3.18
C LYS A 25 -4.13 -9.39 -1.84
N GLY A 26 -3.97 -10.65 -1.45
CA GLY A 26 -3.30 -11.03 -0.21
C GLY A 26 -1.86 -10.52 -0.19
N ALA A 27 -1.24 -10.44 0.99
CA ALA A 27 0.13 -9.93 1.12
C ALA A 27 1.11 -10.61 0.14
N ASN A 28 0.93 -11.90 -0.15
CA ASN A 28 1.78 -12.65 -1.09
C ASN A 28 1.57 -12.29 -2.57
N GLU A 29 0.39 -11.76 -2.94
CA GLU A 29 0.01 -11.44 -4.32
C GLU A 29 0.22 -9.96 -4.67
N LYS A 30 0.56 -9.13 -3.68
CA LYS A 30 0.99 -7.75 -3.93
C LYS A 30 2.29 -7.78 -4.72
N ASP A 31 2.39 -6.96 -5.77
CA ASP A 31 3.56 -6.94 -6.65
C ASP A 31 4.86 -6.68 -5.89
N ALA A 32 4.81 -5.91 -4.80
CA ALA A 32 5.96 -5.65 -3.90
C ALA A 32 6.48 -6.89 -3.15
N ASN A 33 5.67 -7.96 -3.06
CA ASN A 33 5.95 -9.21 -2.38
C ASN A 33 6.05 -10.41 -3.34
N LYS A 34 5.84 -10.18 -4.65
CA LYS A 34 5.90 -11.21 -5.67
C LYS A 34 7.33 -11.70 -5.83
N GLY A 35 7.54 -12.99 -5.62
CA GLY A 35 8.87 -13.62 -5.70
C GLY A 35 9.71 -13.54 -4.42
N MET A 36 9.21 -12.89 -3.36
CA MET A 36 9.90 -12.93 -2.06
C MET A 36 9.52 -14.17 -1.25
N SER A 37 10.51 -14.73 -0.55
CA SER A 37 10.32 -15.78 0.44
C SER A 37 9.59 -15.24 1.69
N LEU A 38 9.10 -16.14 2.54
CA LEU A 38 8.50 -15.75 3.82
C LEU A 38 9.51 -15.07 4.75
N GLU A 39 10.77 -15.49 4.68
CA GLU A 39 11.86 -14.97 5.51
C GLU A 39 12.24 -13.55 5.10
N GLU A 40 12.35 -13.27 3.80
CA GLU A 40 12.62 -11.94 3.27
C GLU A 40 11.51 -10.95 3.62
N ARG A 41 10.24 -11.40 3.58
CA ARG A 41 9.10 -10.61 4.04
C ARG A 41 9.23 -10.24 5.52
N ARG A 42 9.55 -11.22 6.38
CA ARG A 42 9.74 -10.99 7.81
C ARG A 42 10.90 -10.05 8.11
N HIS A 43 12.02 -10.19 7.39
CA HIS A 43 13.17 -9.31 7.54
C HIS A 43 12.82 -7.86 7.20
N ARG A 44 12.15 -7.64 6.06
CA ARG A 44 11.69 -6.30 5.65
C ARG A 44 10.73 -5.68 6.67
N ASP A 45 9.76 -6.45 7.15
CA ASP A 45 8.81 -5.96 8.15
C ASP A 45 9.52 -5.59 9.46
N ALA A 46 10.51 -6.37 9.88
CA ALA A 46 11.34 -6.09 11.05
C ALA A 46 12.19 -4.82 10.87
N GLU A 47 12.81 -4.63 9.71
CA GLU A 47 13.58 -3.42 9.38
C GLU A 47 12.70 -2.16 9.40
N VAL A 48 11.53 -2.23 8.78
CA VAL A 48 10.58 -1.10 8.78
C VAL A 48 10.14 -0.75 10.20
N MET A 49 9.92 -1.75 11.06
CA MET A 49 9.60 -1.52 12.46
C MET A 49 10.76 -0.89 13.24
N ARG A 50 12.01 -1.34 13.01
CA ARG A 50 13.19 -0.74 13.63
C ARG A 50 13.35 0.73 13.24
N MET A 51 13.25 1.02 11.94
CA MET A 51 13.31 2.39 11.41
C MET A 51 12.18 3.27 11.96
N LYS A 52 10.98 2.72 12.12
CA LYS A 52 9.84 3.44 12.72
C LYS A 52 10.09 3.77 14.19
N GLN A 53 10.65 2.83 14.96
CA GLN A 53 11.03 3.06 16.36
C GLN A 53 12.14 4.11 16.47
N GLU A 54 13.18 4.01 15.65
CA GLU A 54 14.27 5.00 15.59
C GLU A 54 13.72 6.39 15.25
N LYS A 55 12.85 6.51 14.24
CA LYS A 55 12.22 7.78 13.87
C LYS A 55 11.32 8.32 14.98
N ALA A 56 10.53 7.47 15.64
CA ALA A 56 9.70 7.89 16.77
C ALA A 56 10.55 8.38 17.95
N ASN A 57 11.67 7.72 18.23
CA ASN A 57 12.61 8.15 19.26
C ASN A 57 13.28 9.47 18.87
N GLN A 58 13.70 9.64 17.61
CA GLN A 58 14.22 10.91 17.11
C GLN A 58 13.19 12.04 17.19
N GLN A 59 11.92 11.77 16.93
CA GLN A 59 10.84 12.76 17.07
C GLN A 59 10.61 13.14 18.54
N LYS A 60 10.70 12.19 19.47
CA LYS A 60 10.64 12.47 20.92
C LYS A 60 11.88 13.24 21.42
N GLN A 61 13.04 12.96 20.83
CA GLN A 61 14.34 13.56 21.19
C GLN A 61 14.58 14.93 20.55
N LYS A 62 13.82 15.30 19.52
CA LYS A 62 13.74 16.68 19.04
C LYS A 62 12.71 17.38 19.93
N PRO A 63 13.09 18.05 21.04
CA PRO A 63 12.14 18.87 21.77
C PRO A 63 11.61 19.89 20.77
N SER A 64 10.31 20.17 20.85
CA SER A 64 9.65 21.20 20.04
C SER A 64 10.45 22.51 20.16
N SER A 65 11.29 22.80 19.17
CA SER A 65 11.80 24.14 18.96
C SER A 65 10.70 24.90 18.22
N HIS A 66 9.96 25.68 19.02
CA HIS A 66 9.08 26.83 18.76
C HIS A 66 7.81 26.73 19.58
#